data_AF-F0FZ04-F1
#
_entry.id   AF-F0FZ04-F1
#
_cell.length_a   1.000
_cell.length_b   1.000
_cell.length_c   1.000
_cell.angle_alpha   90.00
_cell.angle_beta   90.00
_cell.angle_gamma   90.00
#
_symmetry.space_group_name_H-M   'P 1'
#
loop_
_entity.id
_entity.type
_entity.pdbx_description
1 polymer ?
#
loop_
_entity_poly.entity_id
_entity_poly.type
_entity_poly.pdbx_seq_one_letter_code
_entity_poly.pdbx_strand_id
1 'polypeptide(L)'
;MDERTRPSPVARRLHMLQQRAVLVWLLALVACGIAISRASFTADLSAFLPRSPSAGQQVLVDQLRDGIVSRLILVAIDGGDAATRAALSRRVAGTLRADPQFAAVNNGEAVNEARDRQFVFEHRYLLSPAVTPQR
;
A
#
# COMPACT_ATOMS: atom_id res chain seq x y z
N MET A 1 -39.37 -34.12 -51.83
CA MET A 1 -40.48 -34.00 -50.85
C MET A 1 -39.82 -33.88 -49.49
N ASP A 2 -39.62 -32.65 -49.05
CA ASP A 2 -38.58 -32.24 -48.10
C ASP A 2 -39.25 -31.62 -46.87
N GLU A 3 -39.43 -32.41 -45.80
CA GLU A 3 -40.24 -31.98 -44.65
C GLU A 3 -39.81 -32.56 -43.28
N ARG A 4 -38.53 -32.92 -43.09
CA ARG A 4 -38.08 -33.57 -41.83
C ARG A 4 -36.97 -32.89 -41.05
N THR A 5 -36.71 -31.60 -41.25
CA THR A 5 -35.64 -30.89 -40.51
C THR A 5 -36.09 -29.62 -39.81
N ARG A 6 -37.36 -29.53 -39.39
CA ARG A 6 -37.78 -28.47 -38.46
C ARG A 6 -37.52 -28.94 -37.02
N PRO A 7 -36.55 -28.33 -36.29
CA PRO A 7 -36.31 -28.70 -34.90
C PRO A 7 -37.58 -28.46 -34.09
N SER A 8 -37.97 -29.48 -33.32
CA SER A 8 -39.20 -29.46 -32.51
C SER A 8 -39.22 -28.22 -31.60
N PRO A 9 -40.38 -27.57 -31.42
CA PRO A 9 -40.49 -26.35 -30.63
C PRO A 9 -40.00 -26.54 -29.18
N VAL A 10 -40.05 -27.78 -28.67
CA VAL A 10 -39.54 -28.17 -27.34
C VAL A 10 -38.01 -28.12 -27.29
N ALA A 11 -37.32 -28.67 -28.29
CA ALA A 11 -35.85 -28.63 -28.36
C ALA A 11 -35.32 -27.19 -28.46
N ARG A 12 -36.01 -26.32 -29.21
CA ARG A 12 -35.67 -24.89 -29.31
C ARG A 12 -35.83 -24.15 -27.98
N ARG A 13 -36.88 -24.45 -27.19
CA ARG A 13 -37.11 -23.85 -25.87
C ARG A 13 -36.05 -24.28 -24.85
N LEU A 14 -35.65 -25.54 -24.85
CA LEU A 14 -34.60 -26.06 -23.97
C LEU A 14 -33.24 -25.40 -24.27
N HIS A 15 -32.85 -25.28 -25.54
CA HIS A 15 -31.63 -24.57 -25.92
C HIS A 15 -31.64 -23.10 -25.51
N MET A 16 -32.77 -22.39 -25.67
CA MET A 16 -32.91 -21.01 -25.21
C MET A 16 -32.78 -20.86 -23.69
N LEU A 17 -33.32 -21.81 -22.91
CA LEU A 17 -33.20 -21.81 -21.45
C LEU A 17 -31.76 -22.10 -21.01
N GLN A 18 -31.08 -23.05 -21.66
CA GLN A 18 -29.67 -23.35 -21.40
C GLN A 18 -28.77 -22.16 -21.77
N GLN A 19 -29.00 -21.53 -22.92
CA GLN A 19 -28.26 -20.33 -23.32
C GLN A 19 -28.44 -19.20 -22.31
N ARG A 20 -29.67 -18.97 -21.82
CA ARG A 20 -29.95 -17.98 -20.77
C ARG A 20 -29.23 -18.31 -19.46
N ALA A 21 -29.26 -19.57 -19.02
CA ALA A 21 -28.57 -20.00 -17.82
C ALA A 21 -27.05 -19.80 -17.92
N VAL A 22 -26.45 -20.14 -19.07
CA VAL A 22 -25.03 -19.91 -19.34
C VAL A 22 -24.70 -18.42 -19.36
N LEU A 23 -25.56 -17.59 -19.97
CA LEU A 23 -25.34 -16.15 -20.06
C LEU A 23 -25.42 -15.48 -18.67
N VAL A 24 -26.38 -15.88 -17.84
CA VAL A 24 -26.48 -15.45 -16.44
C VAL A 24 -25.26 -15.89 -15.64
N TRP A 25 -24.80 -17.13 -15.82
CA TRP A 25 -23.60 -17.64 -15.16
C TRP A 25 -22.34 -16.87 -15.57
N LEU A 26 -22.16 -16.58 -16.87
CA LEU A 26 -21.04 -15.78 -17.36
C LEU A 26 -21.10 -14.34 -16.80
N LEU A 27 -22.28 -13.72 -16.77
CA LEU A 27 -22.46 -12.40 -16.16
C LEU A 27 -22.10 -12.41 -14.67
N ALA A 28 -22.48 -13.46 -13.94
CA ALA A 28 -22.11 -13.63 -12.54
C ALA A 28 -20.59 -13.75 -12.37
N LEU A 29 -19.91 -14.52 -13.21
CA LEU A 29 -18.44 -14.62 -13.19
C LEU A 29 -17.76 -13.29 -13.48
N VAL A 30 -18.23 -12.54 -14.47
CA VAL A 30 -17.71 -11.20 -14.78
C VAL A 30 -17.91 -10.26 -13.60
N ALA A 31 -19.10 -10.28 -12.98
CA ALA A 31 -19.38 -9.48 -11.80
C ALA A 31 -18.45 -9.84 -10.62
N CYS A 32 -18.21 -11.14 -10.39
CA CYS A 32 -17.23 -11.61 -9.40
C CYS A 32 -15.82 -11.11 -9.73
N GLY A 33 -15.39 -11.19 -10.99
CA GLY A 33 -14.07 -10.70 -11.43
C GLY A 33 -13.91 -9.20 -11.19
N ILE A 34 -14.93 -8.41 -11.51
CA ILE A 34 -14.94 -6.96 -11.24
C ILE A 34 -14.85 -6.71 -9.73
N ALA A 35 -15.66 -7.40 -8.92
CA ALA A 35 -15.65 -7.25 -7.46
C ALA A 35 -14.27 -7.55 -6.86
N ILE A 36 -13.63 -8.64 -7.30
CA ILE A 36 -12.29 -9.02 -6.84
C ILE A 36 -11.25 -7.99 -7.29
N SER A 37 -11.30 -7.52 -8.54
CA SER A 37 -10.35 -6.52 -9.05
C SER A 37 -10.41 -5.18 -8.32
N ARG A 38 -11.56 -4.85 -7.72
CA ARG A 38 -11.78 -3.64 -6.93
C ARG A 38 -11.57 -3.86 -5.44
N ALA A 39 -11.38 -5.09 -5.00
CA ALA A 39 -11.17 -5.41 -3.59
C ALA A 39 -9.71 -5.13 -3.20
N SER A 40 -9.51 -4.22 -2.27
CA SER A 40 -8.22 -4.01 -1.60
C SER A 40 -8.10 -5.01 -0.45
N PHE A 41 -7.30 -6.06 -0.65
CA PHE A 41 -6.98 -7.02 0.41
C PHE A 41 -5.91 -6.41 1.33
N THR A 42 -6.35 -5.75 2.39
CA THR A 42 -5.46 -5.24 3.43
C THR A 42 -5.35 -6.29 4.55
N ALA A 43 -4.13 -6.79 4.78
CA ALA A 43 -3.78 -7.64 5.91
C ALA A 43 -3.14 -6.82 7.03
N ASP A 44 -3.74 -5.68 7.38
CA ASP A 44 -3.28 -4.81 8.46
C ASP A 44 -4.20 -4.92 9.68
N LEU A 45 -3.61 -4.80 10.87
CA LEU A 45 -4.25 -4.89 12.18
C LEU A 45 -5.30 -3.78 12.44
N SER A 46 -5.47 -2.83 11.53
CA SER A 46 -6.44 -1.75 11.59
C SER A 46 -7.89 -2.22 11.62
N ALA A 47 -8.18 -3.45 11.18
CA ALA A 47 -9.48 -4.08 11.38
C ALA A 47 -9.84 -4.24 12.87
N PHE A 48 -8.84 -4.19 13.76
CA PHE A 48 -9.00 -4.24 15.21
C PHE A 48 -9.04 -2.85 15.87
N LEU A 49 -8.90 -1.75 15.11
CA LEU A 49 -8.97 -0.40 15.67
C LEU A 49 -10.43 0.11 15.69
N PRO A 50 -10.81 0.91 16.71
CA PRO A 50 -12.16 1.46 16.80
C PRO A 50 -12.49 2.34 15.59
N ARG A 51 -13.65 2.14 14.97
CA ARG A 51 -14.08 2.86 13.75
C ARG A 51 -14.26 4.38 13.93
N SER A 52 -14.21 4.89 15.16
CA SER A 52 -14.46 6.31 15.46
C SER A 52 -13.52 6.83 16.55
N PRO A 53 -12.25 7.13 16.23
CA PRO A 53 -11.36 7.84 17.16
C PRO A 53 -11.71 9.34 17.18
N SER A 54 -11.50 10.00 18.31
CA SER A 54 -11.53 11.47 18.39
C SER A 54 -10.43 12.09 17.50
N ALA A 55 -10.58 13.34 17.07
CA ALA A 55 -9.68 13.96 16.07
C ALA A 55 -8.18 13.88 16.41
N GLY A 56 -7.80 13.90 17.69
CA GLY A 56 -6.41 13.71 18.13
C GLY A 56 -5.92 12.26 18.07
N GLN A 57 -6.81 11.28 18.27
CA GLN A 57 -6.49 9.86 18.15
C GLN A 57 -6.45 9.38 16.68
N GLN A 58 -7.17 10.06 15.77
CA GLN A 58 -7.08 9.79 14.32
C GLN A 58 -5.70 10.09 13.77
N VAL A 59 -5.04 11.18 14.19
CA VAL A 59 -3.68 11.50 13.74
C VAL A 59 -2.66 10.44 14.17
N LEU A 60 -2.79 9.91 15.39
CA LEU A 60 -1.89 8.84 15.87
C LEU A 60 -2.14 7.51 15.14
N VAL A 61 -3.41 7.18 14.86
CA VAL A 61 -3.79 5.98 14.12
C VAL A 61 -3.39 6.08 12.64
N ASP A 62 -3.57 7.24 12.00
CA ASP A 62 -3.10 7.49 10.63
C ASP A 62 -1.57 7.42 10.55
N GLN A 63 -0.83 7.90 11.55
CA GLN A 63 0.63 7.74 11.60
C GLN A 63 1.09 6.28 11.79
N LEU A 64 0.26 5.45 12.40
CA LEU A 64 0.53 4.01 12.55
C LEU A 64 0.11 3.20 11.32
N ARG A 65 -0.98 3.60 10.64
CA ARG A 65 -1.56 2.89 9.51
C ARG A 65 -0.96 3.30 8.17
N ASP A 66 -0.80 4.60 7.96
CA ASP A 66 -0.28 5.23 6.74
C ASP A 66 1.05 5.97 6.96
N GLY A 67 1.43 6.22 8.21
CA GLY A 67 2.69 6.89 8.54
C GLY A 67 3.91 5.98 8.51
N ILE A 68 5.07 6.62 8.68
CA ILE A 68 6.46 6.15 8.48
C ILE A 68 6.74 4.73 9.02
N VAL A 69 6.01 4.26 10.02
CA VAL A 69 6.21 2.92 10.64
C VAL A 69 5.62 1.78 9.81
N SER A 70 4.54 2.03 9.04
CA SER A 70 3.88 1.03 8.18
C SER A 70 4.73 0.62 6.95
N ARG A 71 5.74 1.44 6.61
CA ARG A 71 6.63 1.24 5.44
C ARG A 71 8.11 1.07 5.84
N LEU A 72 8.37 0.63 7.07
CA LEU A 72 9.72 0.38 7.55
C LEU A 72 10.21 -0.98 7.06
N ILE A 73 11.32 -0.99 6.31
CA ILE A 73 12.03 -2.22 5.94
C ILE A 73 13.30 -2.32 6.79
N LEU A 74 13.41 -3.41 7.55
CA LEU A 74 14.62 -3.74 8.31
C LEU A 74 15.45 -4.74 7.52
N VAL A 75 16.73 -4.41 7.30
CA VAL A 75 17.67 -5.26 6.56
C VAL A 75 18.88 -5.55 7.44
N ALA A 76 19.17 -6.83 7.65
CA ALA A 76 20.38 -7.29 8.32
C ALA A 76 21.44 -7.73 7.28
N ILE A 77 22.70 -7.40 7.54
CA ILE A 77 23.85 -7.87 6.76
C ILE A 77 24.60 -8.86 7.63
N ASP A 78 24.72 -10.10 7.19
CA ASP A 78 25.41 -11.18 7.92
C ASP A 78 26.62 -11.71 7.12
N GLY A 79 27.52 -12.40 7.82
CA GLY A 79 28.79 -12.90 7.29
C GLY A 79 29.95 -11.90 7.37
N GLY A 80 31.13 -12.35 6.94
CA GLY A 80 32.36 -11.56 6.91
C GLY A 80 32.82 -11.01 8.27
N ASP A 81 33.77 -10.08 8.25
CA ASP A 81 34.18 -9.33 9.44
C ASP A 81 33.36 -8.04 9.65
N ALA A 82 33.52 -7.42 10.82
CA ALA A 82 32.78 -6.22 11.18
C ALA A 82 33.09 -5.02 10.24
N ALA A 83 34.32 -4.89 9.77
CA ALA A 83 34.73 -3.81 8.87
C ALA A 83 34.04 -3.92 7.51
N THR A 84 33.96 -5.15 6.98
CA THR A 84 33.29 -5.49 5.74
C THR A 84 31.79 -5.22 5.83
N ARG A 85 31.14 -5.65 6.92
CA ARG A 85 29.72 -5.35 7.15
C ARG A 85 29.44 -3.86 7.23
N ALA A 86 30.29 -3.11 7.95
CA ALA A 86 30.15 -1.66 8.04
C ALA A 86 30.30 -1.00 6.65
N ALA A 87 31.32 -1.39 5.86
CA ALA A 87 31.51 -0.87 4.51
C ALA A 87 30.33 -1.18 3.58
N LEU A 88 29.79 -2.40 3.63
CA LEU A 88 28.60 -2.78 2.88
C LEU A 88 27.37 -1.98 3.30
N SER A 89 27.13 -1.84 4.60
CA SER A 89 26.02 -1.04 5.14
C SER A 89 26.05 0.40 4.65
N ARG A 90 27.23 1.05 4.66
CA ARG A 90 27.41 2.40 4.12
C ARG A 90 27.13 2.50 2.64
N ARG A 91 27.65 1.53 1.85
CA ARG A 91 27.44 1.52 0.39
C ARG A 91 25.98 1.32 0.02
N VAL A 92 25.30 0.34 0.65
CA VAL A 92 23.87 0.10 0.44
C VAL A 92 23.05 1.32 0.82
N ALA A 93 23.32 1.92 1.99
CA ALA A 93 22.62 3.12 2.41
C ALA A 93 22.86 4.30 1.45
N GLY A 94 24.08 4.48 0.95
CA GLY A 94 24.40 5.48 -0.06
C GLY A 94 23.59 5.31 -1.36
N THR A 95 23.49 4.08 -1.88
CA THR A 95 22.70 3.79 -3.07
C THR A 95 21.20 4.05 -2.84
N LEU A 96 20.64 3.57 -1.73
CA LEU A 96 19.21 3.74 -1.44
C LEU A 96 18.82 5.20 -1.19
N ARG A 97 19.71 6.02 -0.61
CA ARG A 97 19.47 7.46 -0.42
C ARG A 97 19.39 8.25 -1.72
N ALA A 98 20.01 7.74 -2.80
CA ALA A 98 19.95 8.38 -4.11
C ALA A 98 18.64 8.08 -4.85
N ASP A 99 17.85 7.12 -4.37
CA ASP A 99 16.61 6.69 -4.99
C ASP A 99 15.41 7.45 -4.36
N PRO A 100 14.61 8.18 -5.16
CA PRO A 100 13.47 8.97 -4.67
C PRO A 100 12.34 8.13 -4.08
N GLN A 101 12.33 6.80 -4.29
CA GLN A 101 11.35 5.91 -3.69
C GLN A 101 11.54 5.75 -2.17
N PHE A 102 12.74 6.05 -1.65
CA PHE A 102 13.06 5.95 -0.22
C PHE A 102 13.05 7.33 0.43
N ALA A 103 12.08 7.57 1.31
CA ALA A 103 11.97 8.83 2.04
C ALA A 103 13.12 9.04 3.05
N ALA A 104 13.59 7.96 3.70
CA ALA A 104 14.69 7.99 4.65
C ALA A 104 15.41 6.64 4.71
N VAL A 105 16.74 6.67 4.87
CA VAL A 105 17.56 5.47 5.03
C VAL A 105 18.55 5.69 6.17
N ASN A 106 18.45 4.86 7.21
CA ASN A 106 19.22 4.96 8.44
C ASN A 106 20.04 3.68 8.67
N ASN A 107 21.34 3.84 8.89
CA ASN A 107 22.29 2.76 9.15
C ASN A 107 23.28 3.10 10.29
N GLY A 108 22.97 4.12 11.09
CA GLY A 108 23.84 4.62 12.17
C GLY A 108 24.89 5.64 11.75
N GLU A 109 24.94 6.04 10.47
CA GLU A 109 25.78 7.15 10.03
C GLU A 109 25.17 8.52 10.38
N ALA A 110 26.01 9.48 10.79
CA ALA A 110 25.60 10.85 11.12
C ALA A 110 25.19 11.71 9.90
N VAL A 111 25.01 11.10 8.72
CA VAL A 111 24.75 11.81 7.46
C VAL A 111 23.36 12.46 7.42
N ASN A 112 22.34 11.81 7.97
CA ASN A 112 20.99 12.40 8.08
C ASN A 112 20.92 13.44 9.21
N GLU A 113 21.68 13.21 10.29
CA GLU A 113 21.68 14.08 11.46
C GLU A 113 22.12 15.51 11.12
N ALA A 114 23.07 15.69 10.20
CA ALA A 114 23.52 17.02 9.79
C ALA A 114 22.42 17.82 9.05
N ARG A 115 21.70 17.19 8.11
CA ARG A 115 20.62 17.84 7.35
C ARG A 115 19.41 18.14 8.23
N ASP A 116 19.01 17.18 9.06
CA ASP A 116 17.87 17.36 9.97
C ASP A 116 18.18 18.41 11.04
N ARG A 117 19.41 18.40 11.58
CA ARG A 117 19.87 19.42 12.52
C ARG A 117 19.92 20.80 11.87
N GLN A 118 20.38 20.91 10.62
CA GLN A 118 20.39 22.17 9.88
C GLN A 118 18.97 22.71 9.69
N PHE A 119 18.03 21.87 9.24
CA PHE A 119 16.63 22.27 9.04
C PHE A 119 15.98 22.77 10.33
N VAL A 120 16.13 22.03 11.44
CA VAL A 120 15.62 22.44 12.75
C VAL A 120 16.27 23.73 13.23
N PHE A 121 17.58 23.89 13.00
CA PHE A 121 18.30 25.09 13.39
C PHE A 121 17.88 26.33 12.60
N GLU A 122 17.64 26.19 11.28
CA GLU A 122 17.16 27.27 10.41
C GLU A 122 15.74 27.71 10.81
N HIS A 123 14.87 26.79 11.19
CA HIS A 123 13.47 27.07 11.55
C HIS A 123 13.25 27.28 13.06
N ARG A 124 14.32 27.36 13.86
CA ARG A 124 14.25 27.38 15.33
C ARG A 124 13.31 28.42 15.92
N TYR A 125 13.17 29.57 15.27
CA TYR A 125 12.30 30.65 15.74
C TYR A 125 10.83 30.42 15.40
N LEU A 126 10.54 29.76 14.27
CA LEU A 126 9.17 29.38 13.90
C LEU A 126 8.62 28.25 14.76
N LEU A 127 9.51 27.45 15.36
CA LEU A 127 9.19 26.37 16.28
C LEU A 127 9.01 26.84 17.73
N SER A 128 9.25 28.14 18.01
CA SER A 128 9.07 28.70 19.35
C SER A 128 7.59 28.99 19.63
N PRO A 129 7.04 28.57 20.79
CA PRO A 129 5.67 28.92 21.19
C PRO A 129 5.43 30.43 21.31
N ALA A 130 6.51 31.23 21.36
CA ALA A 130 6.46 32.68 21.47
C ALA A 130 6.25 33.40 20.12
N VAL A 131 6.33 32.69 18.99
CA VAL A 131 6.08 33.27 17.66
C VAL A 131 4.64 33.02 17.25
N THR A 132 3.84 34.08 17.19
CA THR A 132 2.45 34.05 16.73
C THR A 132 2.34 34.76 15.38
N PRO A 133 1.48 34.31 14.44
CA PRO A 133 1.37 34.87 13.09
C PRO A 133 1.01 36.38 13.04
N GLN A 134 0.61 36.96 14.18
CA GLN A 134 0.21 38.36 14.29
C GLN A 134 1.37 39.34 14.54
N ARG A 135 2.64 38.91 14.68
CA ARG A 135 3.83 39.77 14.56
C ARG A 135 5.07 39.01 14.13
#